data_AF-A0A8E0NDP7-F1
#
_entry.id   AF-A0A8E0NDP7-F1
#
_cell.length_a   1.000
_cell.length_b   1.000
_cell.length_c   1.000
_cell.angle_alpha   90.00
_cell.angle_beta   90.00
_cell.angle_gamma   90.00
#
_symmetry.space_group_name_H-M   'P 1'
#
loop_
_entity.id
_entity.type
_entity.pdbx_description
1 polymer ?
#
loop_
_entity_poly.entity_id
_entity_poly.type
_entity_poly.pdbx_seq_one_letter_code
_entity_poly.pdbx_strand_id
1 'polypeptide(L)'
;MKILRFILVMVVIGYAGWLAWPFISPFLEGAGPETAAARSGAVVALDSGGDLPTAALWIGAVVLYLVSALLLGAGNPRAVVAYFLGFLADIVLRLAMSPDRGVSADIAARSAEAVPAPAGLDPQWIVIAALVLVGLLVMAASRRVRRSRAPGQLTS
;
A
#
# COMPACT_ATOMS: atom_id res chain seq x y z
N MET A 1 1.43 23.44 -4.21
CA MET A 1 1.81 22.20 -4.93
C MET A 1 2.98 21.46 -4.29
N LYS A 2 4.09 22.15 -3.94
CA LYS A 2 5.24 21.52 -3.25
C LYS A 2 4.85 20.90 -1.90
N ILE A 3 4.07 21.64 -1.09
CA ILE A 3 3.61 21.19 0.23
C ILE A 3 2.74 19.92 0.12
N LEU A 4 1.69 19.92 -0.70
CA LEU A 4 0.86 18.72 -0.92
C LEU A 4 1.69 17.51 -1.37
N ARG A 5 2.62 17.71 -2.32
CA ARG A 5 3.50 16.64 -2.79
C ARG A 5 4.39 16.11 -1.68
N PHE A 6 4.96 16.99 -0.86
CA PHE A 6 5.79 16.62 0.28
C PHE A 6 4.98 15.84 1.32
N ILE A 7 3.76 16.29 1.62
CA ILE A 7 2.82 15.58 2.49
C ILE A 7 2.55 14.17 1.94
N LEU A 8 2.22 14.03 0.65
CA LEU A 8 1.98 12.72 0.04
C LEU A 8 3.21 11.81 0.11
N VAL A 9 4.41 12.34 -0.12
CA VAL A 9 5.66 11.57 0.02
C VAL A 9 5.83 11.08 1.46
N MET A 10 5.61 11.94 2.46
CA MET A 10 5.70 11.54 3.87
C MET A 10 4.65 10.48 4.24
N VAL A 11 3.41 10.61 3.76
CA VAL A 11 2.34 9.62 3.99
C VAL A 11 2.71 8.26 3.39
N VAL A 12 3.19 8.23 2.13
CA VAL A 12 3.56 6.98 1.46
C VAL A 12 4.76 6.32 2.14
N ILE A 13 5.77 7.10 2.53
CA ILE A 13 6.93 6.58 3.27
C ILE A 13 6.51 6.05 4.65
N GLY A 14 5.66 6.79 5.36
CA GLY A 14 5.13 6.35 6.66
C GLY A 14 4.37 5.03 6.55
N TYR A 15 3.56 4.88 5.50
CA TYR A 15 2.84 3.63 5.24
C TYR A 15 3.78 2.48 4.87
N ALA A 16 4.77 2.72 4.01
CA ALA A 16 5.78 1.71 3.67
C ALA A 16 6.59 1.29 4.90
N GLY A 17 6.94 2.25 5.78
CA GLY A 17 7.61 2.00 7.05
C GLY A 17 6.74 1.18 8.00
N TRP A 18 5.44 1.45 8.05
CA TRP A 18 4.48 0.67 8.85
C TRP A 18 4.35 -0.77 8.34
N LEU A 19 4.29 -0.98 7.02
CA LEU A 19 4.31 -2.30 6.39
C LEU A 19 5.62 -3.06 6.68
N ALA A 20 6.76 -2.37 6.66
CA ALA A 20 8.08 -2.92 6.92
C ALA A 20 8.40 -3.14 8.41
N TRP A 21 7.62 -2.51 9.30
CA TRP A 21 7.87 -2.49 10.75
C TRP A 21 8.07 -3.86 11.41
N PRO A 22 7.20 -4.89 11.19
CA PRO A 22 7.38 -6.20 11.84
C PRO A 22 8.70 -6.89 11.49
N PHE A 23 9.33 -6.52 10.37
CA PHE A 23 10.66 -6.99 9.99
C PHE A 23 11.78 -6.15 10.63
N ILE A 24 11.58 -4.83 10.77
CA ILE A 24 12.61 -3.92 11.29
C ILE A 24 12.71 -3.98 12.82
N SER A 25 11.58 -4.07 13.53
CA SER A 25 11.55 -3.95 14.99
C SER A 25 12.43 -4.97 15.73
N PRO A 26 12.55 -6.24 15.29
CA PRO A 26 13.39 -7.22 16.00
C PRO A 26 14.87 -6.87 15.99
N PHE A 27 15.36 -6.24 14.92
CA PHE A 27 16.75 -5.76 14.88
C PHE A 27 17.00 -4.61 15.85
N LEU A 28 16.00 -3.76 16.09
CA LEU A 28 16.06 -2.69 17.11
C LEU A 28 16.02 -3.25 18.54
N GLU A 29 15.38 -4.41 18.72
CA GLU A 29 15.33 -5.15 19.98
C GLU A 29 16.59 -6.01 20.22
N GLY A 30 17.55 -6.02 19.29
CA GLY A 30 18.77 -6.84 19.38
C GLY A 30 18.56 -8.33 19.08
N ALA A 31 17.41 -8.70 18.49
CA ALA A 31 17.11 -10.07 18.10
C ALA A 31 17.78 -10.44 16.77
N GLY A 32 18.01 -11.74 16.56
CA GLY A 32 18.61 -12.26 15.34
C GLY A 32 17.66 -12.29 14.13
N PRO A 33 18.21 -12.48 12.90
CA PRO A 33 17.45 -12.47 11.64
C PRO A 33 16.29 -13.48 11.60
N GLU A 34 16.41 -14.59 12.29
CA GLU A 34 15.37 -15.62 12.44
C GLU A 34 14.12 -15.08 13.14
N THR A 35 14.29 -14.19 14.12
CA THR A 35 13.17 -13.56 14.83
C THR A 35 12.47 -12.54 13.94
N ALA A 36 13.23 -11.78 13.15
CA ALA A 36 12.71 -10.84 12.15
C ALA A 36 11.88 -11.56 11.09
N ALA A 37 12.38 -12.68 10.59
CA ALA A 37 11.72 -13.45 9.56
C ALA A 37 10.49 -14.23 10.12
N ALA A 38 10.48 -14.61 11.40
CA ALA A 38 9.29 -15.17 12.05
C ALA A 38 8.17 -14.12 12.24
N ARG A 39 8.51 -12.91 12.71
CA ARG A 39 7.52 -11.83 12.93
C ARG A 39 6.99 -11.20 11.65
N SER A 40 7.79 -11.18 10.58
CA SER A 40 7.31 -10.75 9.26
C SER A 40 6.45 -11.82 8.55
N GLY A 41 6.36 -13.03 9.12
CA GLY A 41 5.70 -14.18 8.51
C GLY A 41 6.51 -14.85 7.38
N ALA A 42 7.76 -14.42 7.15
CA ALA A 42 8.62 -14.94 6.09
C ALA A 42 9.12 -16.38 6.35
N VAL A 43 9.42 -16.77 7.60
CA VAL A 43 9.85 -18.14 7.96
C VAL A 43 8.68 -19.11 7.89
N VAL A 44 7.51 -18.70 8.39
CA VAL A 44 6.29 -19.52 8.35
C VAL A 44 5.84 -19.78 6.92
N ALA A 45 6.01 -18.80 6.01
CA ALA A 45 5.76 -18.98 4.59
C ALA A 45 6.70 -20.05 3.98
N LEU A 46 8.01 -19.94 4.22
CA LEU A 46 9.00 -20.85 3.63
C LEU A 46 8.91 -22.30 4.14
N ASP A 47 8.61 -22.52 5.43
CA ASP A 47 8.62 -23.85 6.04
C ASP A 47 7.25 -24.57 6.04
N SER A 48 6.13 -23.84 5.93
CA SER A 48 4.77 -24.43 6.05
C SER A 48 4.09 -24.71 4.70
N GLY A 49 4.81 -24.62 3.59
CA GLY A 49 4.20 -24.58 2.25
C GLY A 49 3.38 -23.30 2.01
N GLY A 50 3.69 -22.23 2.74
CA GLY A 50 3.13 -20.91 2.47
C GLY A 50 3.78 -20.34 1.22
N ASP A 51 3.00 -20.26 0.15
CA ASP A 51 3.42 -19.80 -1.16
C ASP A 51 4.46 -18.67 -1.10
N LEU A 52 5.71 -18.97 -1.52
CA LEU A 52 6.75 -18.04 -1.99
C LEU A 52 6.20 -16.71 -2.56
N PRO A 53 5.09 -16.72 -3.34
CA PRO A 53 4.33 -15.54 -3.74
C PRO A 53 4.06 -14.48 -2.65
N THR A 54 3.75 -14.87 -1.42
CA THR A 54 3.29 -13.95 -0.36
C THR A 54 4.41 -13.03 0.12
N ALA A 55 5.58 -13.59 0.40
CA ALA A 55 6.76 -12.80 0.77
C ALA A 55 7.20 -11.89 -0.38
N ALA A 56 7.17 -12.39 -1.62
CA ALA A 56 7.47 -11.60 -2.80
C ALA A 56 6.49 -10.44 -3.01
N LEU A 57 5.19 -10.66 -2.78
CA LEU A 57 4.15 -9.61 -2.85
C LEU A 57 4.37 -8.53 -1.78
N TRP A 58 4.72 -8.93 -0.55
CA TRP A 58 5.00 -7.97 0.52
C TRP A 58 6.25 -7.13 0.22
N ILE A 59 7.38 -7.76 -0.12
CA ILE A 59 8.62 -7.06 -0.50
C ILE A 59 8.33 -6.14 -1.70
N GLY A 60 7.63 -6.67 -2.70
CA GLY A 60 7.22 -5.93 -3.89
C GLY A 60 6.41 -4.69 -3.55
N ALA A 61 5.38 -4.83 -2.69
CA ALA A 61 4.55 -3.71 -2.25
C ALA A 61 5.37 -2.62 -1.56
N VAL A 62 6.23 -2.99 -0.60
CA VAL A 62 7.10 -2.03 0.11
C VAL A 62 8.01 -1.29 -0.87
N VAL A 63 8.71 -2.03 -1.73
CA VAL A 63 9.62 -1.45 -2.73
C VAL A 63 8.87 -0.52 -3.68
N LEU A 64 7.71 -0.93 -4.18
CA LEU A 64 6.90 -0.14 -5.11
C LEU A 64 6.38 1.15 -4.47
N TYR A 65 5.97 1.13 -3.20
CA TYR A 65 5.59 2.34 -2.48
C TYR A 65 6.77 3.30 -2.28
N LEU A 66 7.95 2.78 -1.92
CA LEU A 66 9.16 3.62 -1.80
C LEU A 66 9.57 4.23 -3.14
N VAL A 67 9.55 3.44 -4.22
CA VAL A 67 9.81 3.93 -5.58
C VAL A 67 8.78 4.98 -5.97
N SER A 68 7.50 4.77 -5.66
CA SER A 68 6.44 5.74 -5.89
C SER A 68 6.72 7.07 -5.17
N ALA A 69 7.10 7.01 -3.89
CA ALA A 69 7.44 8.19 -3.09
C ALA A 69 8.63 8.96 -3.67
N LEU A 70 9.70 8.27 -4.07
CA LEU A 70 10.87 8.88 -4.70
C LEU A 70 10.52 9.55 -6.04
N LEU A 71 9.75 8.85 -6.88
CA LEU A 71 9.28 9.38 -8.16
C LEU A 71 8.37 10.59 -7.96
N LEU A 72 7.49 10.55 -6.96
CA LEU A 72 6.61 11.66 -6.61
C LEU A 72 7.42 12.87 -6.13
N GLY A 73 8.42 12.64 -5.27
CA GLY A 73 9.37 13.66 -4.82
C GLY A 73 10.14 14.33 -5.96
N ALA A 74 10.54 13.55 -6.97
CA ALA A 74 11.15 14.05 -8.21
C ALA A 74 10.15 14.76 -9.15
N GLY A 75 8.85 14.67 -8.89
CA GLY A 75 7.80 15.19 -9.78
C GLY A 75 7.63 14.37 -11.06
N ASN A 76 8.00 13.09 -11.03
CA ASN A 76 7.86 12.17 -12.15
C ASN A 76 6.41 11.63 -12.21
N PRO A 77 5.70 11.75 -13.34
CA PRO A 77 4.33 11.24 -13.47
C PRO A 77 4.24 9.71 -13.36
N ARG A 78 5.34 8.97 -13.55
CA ARG A 78 5.40 7.51 -13.36
C ARG A 78 5.17 7.08 -11.90
N ALA A 79 5.22 8.01 -10.94
CA ALA A 79 4.90 7.75 -9.54
C ALA A 79 3.53 7.10 -9.35
N VAL A 80 2.55 7.47 -10.18
CA VAL A 80 1.18 6.92 -10.17
C VAL A 80 1.20 5.43 -10.48
N VAL A 81 1.97 5.01 -11.50
CA VAL A 81 2.05 3.61 -11.90
C VAL A 81 2.68 2.77 -10.80
N ALA A 82 3.81 3.23 -10.24
CA ALA A 82 4.46 2.56 -9.12
C ALA A 82 3.53 2.47 -7.89
N TYR A 83 2.77 3.53 -7.60
CA TYR A 83 1.80 3.55 -6.50
C TYR A 83 0.73 2.48 -6.69
N PHE A 84 0.07 2.46 -7.85
CA PHE A 84 -1.02 1.50 -8.12
C PHE A 84 -0.52 0.06 -8.17
N LEU A 85 0.69 -0.19 -8.66
CA LEU A 85 1.30 -1.52 -8.59
C LEU A 85 1.55 -1.96 -7.14
N GLY A 86 2.09 -1.07 -6.30
CA GLY A 86 2.30 -1.36 -4.87
C GLY A 86 1.00 -1.59 -4.12
N PHE A 87 -0.02 -0.77 -4.41
CA PHE A 87 -1.36 -0.92 -3.87
C PHE A 87 -2.04 -2.22 -4.29
N LEU A 88 -1.90 -2.63 -5.55
CA LEU A 88 -2.46 -3.89 -6.02
C LEU A 88 -1.77 -5.08 -5.34
N ALA A 89 -0.45 -5.05 -5.22
CA ALA A 89 0.30 -6.09 -4.50
C ALA A 89 -0.14 -6.19 -3.03
N ASP A 90 -0.36 -5.06 -2.36
CA ASP A 90 -0.87 -4.98 -0.98
C ASP A 90 -2.30 -5.53 -0.84
N ILE A 91 -3.20 -5.23 -1.79
CA ILE A 91 -4.54 -5.86 -1.82
C ILE A 91 -4.44 -7.37 -1.95
N VAL A 92 -3.65 -7.86 -2.91
CA VAL A 92 -3.50 -9.31 -3.13
C VAL A 92 -2.88 -9.98 -1.91
N LEU A 93 -1.91 -9.32 -1.27
CA LEU A 93 -1.30 -9.78 -0.02
C LEU A 93 -2.34 -9.91 1.10
N ARG A 94 -3.14 -8.87 1.32
CA ARG A 94 -4.22 -8.87 2.32
C ARG A 94 -5.24 -9.96 2.04
N LEU A 95 -5.61 -10.13 0.76
CA LEU A 95 -6.54 -11.17 0.33
C LEU A 95 -5.99 -12.58 0.55
N ALA A 96 -4.68 -12.78 0.35
CA ALA A 96 -4.01 -14.04 0.60
C ALA A 96 -3.90 -14.36 2.11
N MET A 97 -3.76 -13.33 2.95
CA MET A 97 -3.62 -13.44 4.39
C MET A 97 -4.94 -13.49 5.16
N SER A 98 -6.08 -13.16 4.54
CA SER A 98 -7.39 -13.26 5.17
C SER A 98 -7.84 -14.74 5.29
N PRO A 99 -7.97 -15.32 6.50
CA PRO A 99 -8.47 -16.69 6.68
C PRO A 99 -9.97 -16.84 6.35
N ASP A 100 -10.73 -15.74 6.33
CA ASP A 100 -12.15 -15.73 5.96
C ASP A 100 -12.31 -15.62 4.43
N ARG A 101 -12.08 -16.72 3.73
CA ARG A 101 -12.53 -16.87 2.33
C ARG A 101 -14.07 -16.99 2.27
N GLY A 102 -14.75 -15.86 2.49
CA GLY A 102 -16.21 -15.69 2.35
C GLY A 102 -16.64 -14.69 1.29
N VAL A 103 -15.70 -14.03 0.59
CA VAL A 103 -16.03 -12.91 -0.32
C VAL A 103 -16.91 -13.32 -1.53
N SER A 104 -16.95 -14.58 -1.94
CA SER A 104 -17.87 -15.03 -3.00
C SER A 104 -19.23 -15.52 -2.48
N ALA A 105 -19.37 -15.81 -1.19
CA ALA A 105 -20.62 -16.26 -0.58
C ALA A 105 -21.43 -15.10 0.04
N ASP A 106 -20.77 -14.06 0.57
CA ASP A 106 -21.46 -12.94 1.26
C ASP A 106 -21.93 -11.81 0.34
N ILE A 107 -21.50 -11.76 -0.92
CA ILE A 107 -22.14 -10.90 -1.91
C ILE A 107 -23.60 -11.36 -2.14
N ALA A 108 -23.90 -12.65 -1.93
CA ALA A 108 -25.25 -13.21 -1.95
C ALA A 108 -26.06 -12.93 -0.65
N ALA A 109 -25.40 -12.58 0.47
CA ALA A 109 -26.05 -12.17 1.72
C ALA A 109 -26.28 -10.65 1.81
N ARG A 110 -25.58 -9.87 0.97
CA ARG A 110 -25.59 -8.39 0.90
C ARG A 110 -26.95 -7.72 0.63
N SER A 111 -28.03 -8.46 0.44
CA SER A 111 -29.33 -7.90 0.04
C SER A 111 -30.48 -8.23 0.99
N ALA A 112 -30.26 -9.05 2.03
CA ALA A 112 -31.36 -9.60 2.82
C ALA A 112 -31.78 -8.77 4.04
N GLU A 113 -30.89 -7.96 4.65
CA GLU A 113 -31.19 -7.34 5.95
C GLU A 113 -30.78 -5.86 6.01
N ALA A 114 -31.79 -5.00 5.90
CA ALA A 114 -31.70 -3.55 5.89
C ALA A 114 -31.64 -2.97 7.32
N VAL A 115 -30.43 -2.80 7.89
CA VAL A 115 -30.06 -1.91 9.04
C VAL A 115 -30.75 -2.24 10.41
N PRO A 116 -30.15 -2.06 11.62
CA PRO A 116 -28.81 -1.62 12.02
C PRO A 116 -28.06 -2.57 13.00
N ALA A 117 -26.73 -2.57 12.95
CA ALA A 117 -25.88 -2.70 14.14
C ALA A 117 -24.64 -1.80 13.94
N PRO A 118 -24.14 -1.08 14.95
CA PRO A 118 -22.86 -0.40 14.86
C PRO A 118 -21.75 -1.45 14.98
N ALA A 119 -21.66 -2.34 14.00
CA ALA A 119 -20.49 -3.16 13.80
C ALA A 119 -19.37 -2.20 13.42
N GLY A 120 -18.39 -2.02 14.30
CA GLY A 120 -17.25 -1.16 14.04
C GLY A 120 -16.67 -1.46 12.66
N LEU A 121 -16.43 -0.41 11.86
CA LEU A 121 -15.75 -0.55 10.58
C LEU A 121 -14.42 -1.28 10.83
N ASP A 122 -14.28 -2.48 10.24
CA ASP A 122 -13.01 -3.20 10.30
C ASP A 122 -11.89 -2.24 9.86
N PRO A 123 -10.86 -2.03 10.69
CA PRO A 123 -9.75 -1.12 10.38
C PRO A 123 -9.12 -1.36 9.01
N GLN A 124 -9.17 -2.60 8.51
CA GLN A 124 -8.68 -2.92 7.16
C GLN A 124 -9.38 -2.12 6.07
N TRP A 125 -10.72 -1.99 6.12
CA TRP A 125 -11.46 -1.23 5.11
C TRP A 125 -11.18 0.26 5.18
N ILE A 126 -10.93 0.77 6.38
CA ILE A 126 -10.52 2.16 6.60
C ILE A 126 -9.16 2.41 5.95
N VAL A 127 -8.20 1.50 6.16
CA VAL A 127 -6.86 1.59 5.55
C VAL A 127 -6.97 1.54 4.02
N ILE A 128 -7.75 0.61 3.46
CA ILE A 128 -7.94 0.51 2.00
C ILE A 128 -8.56 1.80 1.45
N ALA A 129 -9.62 2.33 2.08
CA ALA A 129 -10.25 3.57 1.66
C ALA A 129 -9.27 4.76 1.71
N ALA A 130 -8.46 4.85 2.77
CA ALA A 130 -7.42 5.87 2.89
C ALA A 130 -6.35 5.74 1.79
N LEU A 131 -5.91 4.52 1.46
CA LEU A 131 -4.94 4.28 0.39
C LEU A 131 -5.49 4.60 -0.99
N VAL A 132 -6.77 4.33 -1.24
CA VAL A 132 -7.43 4.74 -2.48
C VAL A 132 -7.43 6.27 -2.58
N LEU A 133 -7.80 6.97 -1.50
CA LEU A 133 -7.78 8.44 -1.47
C LEU A 133 -6.37 8.98 -1.73
N VAL A 134 -5.34 8.42 -1.10
CA VAL A 134 -3.94 8.78 -1.35
C VAL A 134 -3.57 8.54 -2.81
N GLY A 135 -3.96 7.42 -3.41
CA GLY A 135 -3.71 7.14 -4.83
C GLY A 135 -4.36 8.14 -5.77
N LEU A 136 -5.60 8.56 -5.49
CA LEU A 136 -6.28 9.62 -6.23
C LEU A 136 -5.54 10.96 -6.11
N LEU A 137 -5.04 11.30 -4.92
CA LEU A 137 -4.25 12.51 -4.69
C LEU A 137 -2.89 12.46 -5.42
N VAL A 138 -2.21 11.30 -5.43
CA VAL A 138 -0.98 11.08 -6.21
C VAL A 138 -1.27 11.28 -7.70
N MET A 139 -2.35 10.70 -8.22
CA MET A 139 -2.78 10.89 -9.61
C MET A 139 -3.07 12.37 -9.92
N ALA A 140 -3.80 13.07 -9.05
CA ALA A 140 -4.10 14.49 -9.22
C ALA A 140 -2.83 15.35 -9.21
N ALA A 141 -1.88 15.07 -8.31
CA ALA A 141 -0.60 15.74 -8.26
C ALA A 141 0.21 15.54 -9.55
N SER A 142 0.29 14.30 -10.05
CA SER A 142 1.02 13.97 -11.28
C SER A 142 0.39 14.57 -12.54
N ARG A 143 -0.95 14.59 -12.65
CA ARG A 143 -1.66 15.24 -13.77
C ARG A 143 -1.37 16.74 -13.82
N ARG A 144 -1.34 17.42 -12.68
CA ARG A 144 -1.06 18.86 -12.62
C ARG A 144 0.39 19.20 -13.00
N VAL A 145 1.37 18.36 -12.67
CA VAL A 145 2.77 18.55 -13.14
C VAL A 145 2.86 18.46 -14.66
N ARG A 146 2.11 17.54 -15.28
CA ARG A 146 2.06 17.40 -16.75
C ARG A 146 1.47 18.67 -17.41
N ARG A 147 0.42 19.23 -16.81
CA ARG A 147 -0.20 20.49 -17.29
C ARG A 147 0.74 21.68 -17.19
N SER A 148 1.54 21.79 -16.13
CA SER A 148 2.54 22.87 -16.00
C SER A 148 3.71 22.79 -17.00
N ARG A 149 3.88 21.64 -17.66
CA ARG A 149 4.93 21.41 -18.67
C ARG A 149 4.40 21.43 -20.12
N ALA A 150 3.11 21.69 -20.32
CA ALA A 150 2.56 21.78 -21.67
C ALA A 150 3.07 23.06 -22.39
N PRO A 151 3.40 22.98 -23.69
CA PRO A 151 4.29 23.94 -24.36
C PRO A 151 3.53 25.21 -24.75
N GLY A 152 3.98 26.35 -24.25
CA GLY A 152 3.47 27.68 -24.62
C GLY A 152 4.30 28.84 -24.05
N GLN A 153 5.50 28.58 -23.52
CA GLN A 153 6.37 29.58 -22.90
C GLN A 153 7.73 29.69 -23.63
N LEU A 154 7.72 29.55 -24.96
CA LEU A 154 8.85 29.87 -25.84
C LEU A 154 8.49 31.05 -26.75
N THR A 155 7.95 32.12 -26.19
CA THR A 155 7.87 33.42 -26.86
C THR A 155 7.96 34.52 -25.81
N SER A 156 9.16 34.99 -25.52
CA SER A 156 9.54 36.38 -25.20
C SER A 156 11.05 36.45 -25.08
#